data_AF-A0A8J2X691-F1
#
_entry.id   AF-A0A8J2X691-F1
#
_cell.length_a   1.000
_cell.length_b   1.000
_cell.length_c   1.000
_cell.angle_alpha   90.00
_cell.angle_beta   90.00
_cell.angle_gamma   90.00
#
_symmetry.space_group_name_H-M   'P 1'
#
loop_
_entity.id
_entity.type
_entity.pdbx_description
1 polymer ?
#
loop_
_entity_poly.entity_id
_entity_poly.type
_entity_poly.pdbx_seq_one_letter_code
_entity_poly.pdbx_strand_id
1 'polypeptide(L)'
;MVESTKSGQAHQNPNLRTQWRLTSGYLHQGYTDFESAHILLGRFLADRTSVAPLSERELFAPDGVFEWGHEKPLEKVINSRADFEFLLLHPNLLRKSIVIIEPWHHVGANVLNEEVRASKNVAYIAQKVADIDSILFPVWSTGIIDPELVIGAFSASYAVVVEGGDPSVYDASTWTSPVCSREDMFALIEKLLLSRSPGSAPAIFICVGHQLAAQGHIGLIQRAVKEILSTTSLEGDHQAKALNSLQEVAGRIASMGNTLQVRKRDGRTVANGWNDEHFAVTLNESKEVGDRVLLPYQSPDGQVLGIPWELIHAHDVTSDSHEGVIDTSLQYEREVSISMFHSDEVNEEAILFANWAYRSIHDAIVPYRHIIAGSPLSWLIQLPDSIEILCSTAVDQEIVTECSATCINYKDFETKKIRRSFTCQFHPELLSDLRAIGTREAPSYSTLKADDGVRLFVRLLYAGMQD
;
A
#
# COMPACT_ATOMS: atom_id res chain seq x y z
N MET A 1 -50.89 37.76 -13.03
CA MET A 1 -50.10 37.50 -11.82
C MET A 1 -49.03 36.51 -12.20
N VAL A 2 -47.82 37.02 -12.43
CA VAL A 2 -46.61 36.27 -12.71
C VAL A 2 -45.61 36.71 -11.65
N GLU A 3 -44.94 35.75 -11.02
CA GLU A 3 -43.62 35.78 -10.37
C GLU A 3 -43.58 34.66 -9.32
N SER A 4 -42.49 33.96 -9.03
CA SER A 4 -41.16 33.83 -9.61
C SER A 4 -40.45 32.85 -8.67
N THR A 5 -39.95 31.76 -9.22
CA THR A 5 -39.05 30.81 -8.56
C THR A 5 -37.72 31.48 -8.20
N LYS A 6 -37.30 31.42 -6.94
CA LYS A 6 -35.90 31.66 -6.56
C LYS A 6 -35.26 30.40 -6.01
N SER A 7 -34.31 29.92 -6.80
CA SER A 7 -33.23 29.00 -6.51
C SER A 7 -32.31 29.54 -5.42
N GLY A 8 -32.04 28.73 -4.40
CA GLY A 8 -31.00 29.01 -3.40
C GLY A 8 -29.66 28.54 -3.94
N GLN A 9 -28.88 29.47 -4.49
CA GLN A 9 -27.46 29.26 -4.77
C GLN A 9 -26.69 29.27 -3.44
N ALA A 10 -25.94 28.21 -3.18
CA ALA A 10 -24.93 28.18 -2.14
C ALA A 10 -23.83 29.18 -2.51
N HIS A 11 -23.70 30.25 -1.73
CA HIS A 11 -22.56 31.16 -1.81
C HIS A 11 -21.34 30.46 -1.23
N GLN A 12 -20.44 29.97 -2.10
CA GLN A 12 -19.07 29.65 -1.71
C GLN A 12 -18.31 30.97 -1.46
N ASN A 13 -17.77 31.10 -0.26
CA ASN A 13 -17.02 32.26 0.19
C ASN A 13 -15.52 32.04 -0.14
N PRO A 14 -14.90 32.82 -1.04
CA PRO A 14 -13.57 32.52 -1.61
C PRO A 14 -12.38 32.88 -0.69
N ASN A 15 -12.56 32.91 0.64
CA ASN A 15 -11.58 33.45 1.59
C ASN A 15 -11.33 32.62 2.86
N LEU A 16 -11.77 31.36 2.92
CA LEU A 16 -11.32 30.46 3.98
C LEU A 16 -9.93 29.94 3.61
N ARG A 17 -8.88 30.61 4.11
CA ARG A 17 -7.55 29.98 4.25
C ARG A 17 -7.75 28.64 4.95
N THR A 18 -7.15 27.56 4.44
CA THR A 18 -7.11 26.25 5.07
C THR A 18 -6.76 26.40 6.54
N GLN A 19 -7.67 26.03 7.44
CA GLN A 19 -7.49 26.14 8.91
C GLN A 19 -6.60 25.02 9.45
N TRP A 20 -5.55 24.67 8.72
CA TRP A 20 -4.64 23.59 9.10
C TRP A 20 -3.64 24.07 10.13
N ARG A 21 -3.32 23.21 11.09
CA ARG A 21 -2.21 23.49 12.00
C ARG A 21 -0.92 23.51 11.19
N LEU A 22 -0.13 24.57 11.39
CA LEU A 22 1.20 24.72 10.80
C LEU A 22 2.30 24.05 11.62
N THR A 23 2.01 23.73 12.88
CA THR A 23 2.93 23.09 13.81
C THR A 23 2.56 21.62 13.95
N SER A 24 3.56 20.74 13.77
CA SER A 24 3.42 19.28 13.91
C SER A 24 3.16 18.84 15.36
N GLY A 25 2.54 17.67 15.51
CA GLY A 25 2.23 17.08 16.81
C GLY A 25 0.97 17.69 17.43
N TYR A 26 0.01 16.84 17.80
CA TYR A 26 -1.24 17.28 18.43
C TYR A 26 -1.16 17.10 19.96
N LEU A 27 -0.57 16.01 20.42
CA LEU A 27 -0.38 15.69 21.82
C LEU A 27 0.78 16.51 22.41
N HIS A 28 1.89 16.63 21.67
CA HIS A 28 3.06 17.44 22.04
C HIS A 28 3.41 18.44 20.93
N GLN A 29 2.61 19.51 20.86
CA GLN A 29 2.73 20.52 19.82
C GLN A 29 4.15 21.07 19.68
N GLY A 30 4.73 20.89 18.49
CA GLY A 30 6.05 21.38 18.10
C GLY A 30 7.22 20.47 18.41
N TYR A 31 7.00 19.34 19.10
CA TYR A 31 8.07 18.44 19.54
C TYR A 31 8.17 17.14 18.72
N THR A 32 7.23 16.90 17.80
CA THR A 32 7.31 15.73 16.91
C THR A 32 8.29 15.97 15.76
N ASP A 33 9.20 15.03 15.59
CA ASP A 33 10.14 14.84 14.48
C ASP A 33 10.31 13.35 14.18
N PHE A 34 11.19 13.02 13.24
CA PHE A 34 11.32 11.63 12.76
C PHE A 34 11.84 10.73 13.89
N GLU A 35 12.88 11.17 14.60
CA GLU A 35 13.53 10.43 15.66
C GLU A 35 12.59 10.19 16.84
N SER A 36 11.83 11.20 17.27
CA SER A 36 10.84 11.04 18.35
C SER A 36 9.72 10.09 17.95
N ALA A 37 9.16 10.23 16.73
CA ALA A 37 8.16 9.31 16.22
C ALA A 37 8.69 7.86 16.18
N HIS A 38 9.89 7.66 15.66
CA HIS A 38 10.52 6.34 15.54
C HIS A 38 10.80 5.70 16.92
N ILE A 39 11.25 6.48 17.91
CA ILE A 39 11.44 6.01 19.29
C ILE A 39 10.11 5.57 19.91
N LEU A 40 9.03 6.32 19.69
CA LEU A 40 7.71 6.02 20.23
C LEU A 40 7.10 4.75 19.61
N LEU A 41 7.23 4.58 18.29
CA LEU A 41 6.86 3.34 17.58
C LEU A 41 7.66 2.14 18.14
N GLY A 42 8.98 2.29 18.28
CA GLY A 42 9.84 1.23 18.85
C GLY A 42 9.44 0.86 20.29
N ARG A 43 9.12 1.86 21.13
CA ARG A 43 8.62 1.63 22.50
C ARG A 43 7.26 0.91 22.50
N PHE A 44 6.38 1.23 21.55
CA PHE A 44 5.10 0.54 21.41
C PHE A 44 5.29 -0.95 21.10
N LEU A 45 6.25 -1.28 20.22
CA LEU A 45 6.52 -2.65 19.80
C LEU A 45 7.30 -3.49 20.82
N ALA A 46 8.15 -2.85 21.63
CA ALA A 46 9.07 -3.52 22.55
C ALA A 46 8.42 -4.51 23.52
N ASP A 47 7.16 -4.27 23.92
CA ASP A 47 6.40 -5.14 24.81
C ASP A 47 4.88 -4.91 24.63
N ARG A 48 4.07 -5.59 25.45
CA ARG A 48 2.60 -5.41 25.53
C ARG A 48 2.11 -4.66 26.78
N THR A 49 3.01 -4.30 27.70
CA THR A 49 2.65 -3.86 29.06
C THR A 49 3.08 -2.43 29.40
N SER A 50 4.00 -1.84 28.62
CA SER A 50 4.46 -0.47 28.81
C SER A 50 3.31 0.52 28.73
N VAL A 51 3.29 1.44 29.70
CA VAL A 51 2.33 2.54 29.78
C VAL A 51 2.57 3.58 28.67
N ALA A 52 1.51 4.31 28.33
CA ALA A 52 1.54 5.38 27.33
C ALA A 52 2.62 6.41 27.70
N PRO A 53 3.60 6.68 26.79
CA PRO A 53 4.63 7.69 27.05
C PRO A 53 4.12 9.12 26.82
N LEU A 54 2.99 9.29 26.13
CA LEU A 54 2.41 10.57 25.78
C LEU A 54 1.30 10.95 26.77
N SER A 55 1.11 12.25 27.00
CA SER A 55 0.01 12.76 27.83
C SER A 55 -1.35 12.30 27.28
N GLU A 56 -2.26 11.91 28.18
CA GLU A 56 -3.65 11.61 27.82
C GLU A 56 -4.40 12.91 27.51
N ARG A 57 -4.29 13.36 26.25
CA ARG A 57 -5.18 14.37 25.68
C ARG A 57 -6.23 13.66 24.84
N GLU A 58 -7.46 14.16 24.92
CA GLU A 58 -8.58 13.68 24.12
C GLU A 58 -8.30 13.95 22.62
N LEU A 59 -8.41 12.89 21.81
CA LEU A 59 -8.27 12.98 20.36
C LEU A 59 -9.58 13.32 19.67
N PHE A 60 -10.71 13.06 20.34
CA PHE A 60 -12.03 13.39 19.85
C PHE A 60 -12.30 14.88 20.10
N ALA A 61 -13.10 15.49 19.21
CA ALA A 61 -13.53 16.86 19.40
C ALA A 61 -14.43 16.99 20.65
N PRO A 62 -14.62 18.20 21.21
CA PRO A 62 -15.44 18.39 22.42
C PRO A 62 -16.90 17.94 22.30
N ASP A 63 -17.42 17.85 21.07
CA ASP A 63 -18.74 17.31 20.74
C ASP A 63 -18.76 15.77 20.58
N GLY A 64 -17.61 15.11 20.80
CA GLY A 64 -17.44 13.67 20.67
C GLY A 64 -17.19 13.17 19.25
N VAL A 65 -17.03 14.06 18.26
CA VAL A 65 -16.85 13.68 16.86
C VAL A 65 -15.37 13.43 16.55
N PHE A 66 -15.10 12.36 15.79
CA PHE A 66 -13.79 12.08 15.19
C PHE A 66 -13.99 11.84 13.69
N GLU A 67 -13.89 12.90 12.89
CA GLU A 67 -14.17 12.88 11.45
C GLU A 67 -13.23 13.81 10.68
N TRP A 68 -12.88 13.40 9.46
CA TRP A 68 -11.99 14.16 8.59
C TRP A 68 -12.55 15.53 8.22
N GLY A 69 -11.72 16.57 8.36
CA GLY A 69 -12.08 17.95 8.05
C GLY A 69 -13.03 18.61 9.08
N HIS A 70 -13.46 17.88 10.11
CA HIS A 70 -14.31 18.43 11.18
C HIS A 70 -13.50 19.26 12.17
N GLU A 71 -12.54 18.63 12.83
CA GLU A 71 -11.70 19.24 13.88
C GLU A 71 -10.33 18.58 13.95
N LYS A 72 -9.44 19.14 14.78
CA LYS A 72 -8.13 18.57 15.07
C LYS A 72 -8.28 17.21 15.78
N PRO A 73 -7.41 16.21 15.51
CA PRO A 73 -6.22 16.29 14.65
C PRO A 73 -6.45 15.96 13.16
N LEU A 74 -7.69 15.79 12.73
CA LEU A 74 -8.05 15.36 11.38
C LEU A 74 -8.35 16.53 10.42
N GLU A 75 -7.77 17.71 10.67
CA GLU A 75 -8.10 18.92 9.92
C GLU A 75 -7.57 18.93 8.48
N LYS A 76 -6.56 18.10 8.16
CA LYS A 76 -5.79 18.16 6.92
C LYS A 76 -6.37 17.22 5.85
N VAL A 77 -7.34 17.71 5.09
CA VAL A 77 -7.96 16.99 3.96
C VAL A 77 -7.71 17.75 2.66
N ILE A 78 -7.05 17.10 1.69
CA ILE A 78 -6.84 17.66 0.35
C ILE A 78 -8.16 17.52 -0.41
N ASN A 79 -8.97 18.59 -0.47
CA ASN A 79 -10.25 18.59 -1.21
C ASN A 79 -10.13 19.22 -2.59
N SER A 80 -8.99 19.83 -2.90
CA SER A 80 -8.80 20.60 -4.14
C SER A 80 -7.32 20.74 -4.52
N ARG A 81 -7.08 21.18 -5.77
CA ARG A 81 -5.76 21.63 -6.25
C ARG A 81 -5.15 22.69 -5.33
N ALA A 82 -5.95 23.62 -4.81
CA ALA A 82 -5.48 24.70 -3.95
C ALA A 82 -4.98 24.18 -2.58
N ASP A 83 -5.64 23.17 -2.02
CA ASP A 83 -5.21 22.51 -0.79
C ASP A 83 -3.87 21.80 -0.98
N PHE A 84 -3.71 21.13 -2.13
CA PHE A 84 -2.45 20.48 -2.49
C PHE A 84 -1.32 21.51 -2.71
N GLU A 85 -1.59 22.60 -3.43
CA GLU A 85 -0.62 23.69 -3.61
C GLU A 85 -0.24 24.34 -2.28
N PHE A 86 -1.18 24.44 -1.34
CA PHE A 86 -0.89 24.89 0.02
C PHE A 86 0.10 23.95 0.73
N LEU A 87 -0.02 22.63 0.59
CA LEU A 87 0.96 21.67 1.14
C LEU A 87 2.35 21.86 0.52
N LEU A 88 2.43 22.10 -0.79
CA LEU A 88 3.71 22.35 -1.47
C LEU A 88 4.41 23.61 -0.94
N LEU A 89 3.64 24.64 -0.57
CA LEU A 89 4.17 25.86 0.07
C LEU A 89 4.56 25.66 1.54
N HIS A 90 4.11 24.57 2.18
CA HIS A 90 4.37 24.26 3.59
C HIS A 90 4.90 22.82 3.75
N PRO A 91 6.09 22.49 3.20
CA PRO A 91 6.60 21.12 3.13
C PRO A 91 6.79 20.44 4.48
N ASN A 92 6.90 21.20 5.57
CA ASN A 92 6.98 20.66 6.93
C ASN A 92 5.70 19.95 7.38
N LEU A 93 4.54 20.26 6.76
CA LEU A 93 3.30 19.53 7.01
C LEU A 93 3.38 18.12 6.46
N LEU A 94 3.95 17.95 5.26
CA LEU A 94 4.13 16.64 4.64
C LEU A 94 5.20 15.82 5.36
N ARG A 95 6.38 16.41 5.60
CA ARG A 95 7.56 15.72 6.17
C ARG A 95 7.39 15.19 7.60
N LYS A 96 6.30 15.55 8.27
CA LYS A 96 6.00 15.16 9.64
C LYS A 96 4.65 14.48 9.79
N SER A 97 4.11 14.00 8.68
CA SER A 97 2.83 13.31 8.64
C SER A 97 2.96 11.98 7.93
N ILE A 98 2.00 11.09 8.17
CA ILE A 98 1.64 10.07 7.20
C ILE A 98 0.64 10.66 6.21
N VAL A 99 0.73 10.25 4.95
CA VAL A 99 -0.28 10.55 3.93
C VAL A 99 -1.16 9.33 3.76
N ILE A 100 -2.48 9.51 3.82
CA ILE A 100 -3.46 8.45 3.67
C ILE A 100 -4.24 8.71 2.39
N ILE A 101 -4.18 7.78 1.45
CA ILE A 101 -4.90 7.81 0.18
C ILE A 101 -6.13 6.92 0.35
N GLU A 102 -7.32 7.49 0.14
CA GLU A 102 -8.56 6.71 0.05
C GLU A 102 -8.92 6.50 -1.44
N PRO A 103 -8.81 5.26 -1.97
CA PRO A 103 -9.36 4.93 -3.27
C PRO A 103 -10.89 4.99 -3.30
N TRP A 104 -11.53 4.81 -2.15
CA TRP A 104 -12.98 4.77 -1.97
C TRP A 104 -13.40 5.35 -0.61
N HIS A 105 -14.67 5.71 -0.46
CA HIS A 105 -15.19 6.41 0.73
C HIS A 105 -15.33 5.53 1.98
N HIS A 106 -15.39 4.20 1.81
CA HIS A 106 -15.39 3.22 2.88
C HIS A 106 -14.74 1.91 2.39
N VAL A 107 -14.34 1.05 3.33
CA VAL A 107 -13.82 -0.30 3.02
C VAL A 107 -14.91 -1.37 3.01
N GLY A 108 -16.15 -1.00 3.37
CA GLY A 108 -17.34 -1.86 3.36
C GLY A 108 -18.27 -1.52 4.54
N ALA A 109 -19.33 -2.32 4.73
CA ALA A 109 -20.29 -2.17 5.83
C ALA A 109 -20.21 -3.34 6.83
N ASN A 110 -20.10 -3.03 8.12
CA ASN A 110 -19.92 -4.04 9.16
C ASN A 110 -21.24 -4.76 9.50
N VAL A 111 -21.21 -5.67 10.49
CA VAL A 111 -22.40 -6.43 10.93
C VAL A 111 -23.53 -5.57 11.50
N LEU A 112 -23.24 -4.32 11.86
CA LEU A 112 -24.21 -3.32 12.32
C LEU A 112 -24.71 -2.42 11.16
N ASN A 113 -24.31 -2.72 9.92
CA ASN A 113 -24.57 -1.92 8.73
C ASN A 113 -23.98 -0.50 8.80
N GLU A 114 -22.86 -0.34 9.51
CA GLU A 114 -22.09 0.90 9.53
C GLU A 114 -21.00 0.85 8.46
N GLU A 115 -20.93 1.89 7.63
CA GLU A 115 -19.83 2.07 6.69
C GLU A 115 -18.52 2.33 7.45
N VAL A 116 -17.48 1.56 7.11
CA VAL A 116 -16.19 1.60 7.79
C VAL A 116 -15.22 2.46 6.99
N ARG A 117 -14.94 3.68 7.47
CA ARG A 117 -13.91 4.55 6.92
C ARG A 117 -12.58 4.35 7.65
N ALA A 118 -11.82 3.35 7.21
CA ALA A 118 -10.63 2.83 7.91
C ALA A 118 -9.45 3.82 8.02
N SER A 119 -9.37 4.82 7.14
CA SER A 119 -8.38 5.91 7.23
C SER A 119 -8.37 6.63 8.58
N LYS A 120 -9.52 6.70 9.27
CA LYS A 120 -9.63 7.25 10.62
C LYS A 120 -8.88 6.41 11.65
N ASN A 121 -8.87 5.10 11.47
CA ASN A 121 -8.15 4.17 12.35
C ASN A 121 -6.64 4.35 12.20
N VAL A 122 -6.14 4.42 10.96
CA VAL A 122 -4.73 4.73 10.67
C VAL A 122 -4.30 6.04 11.34
N ALA A 123 -5.06 7.12 11.12
CA ALA A 123 -4.75 8.42 11.71
C ALA A 123 -4.81 8.40 13.25
N TYR A 124 -5.79 7.72 13.84
CA TYR A 124 -5.89 7.57 15.30
C TYR A 124 -4.70 6.82 15.87
N ILE A 125 -4.32 5.69 15.28
CA ILE A 125 -3.17 4.89 15.73
C ILE A 125 -1.88 5.71 15.63
N ALA A 126 -1.64 6.35 14.49
CA ALA A 126 -0.45 7.17 14.27
C ALA A 126 -0.34 8.31 15.31
N GLN A 127 -1.45 9.01 15.57
CA GLN A 127 -1.50 10.07 16.57
C GLN A 127 -1.33 9.55 18.00
N LYS A 128 -2.05 8.48 18.37
CA LYS A 128 -2.07 7.95 19.75
C LYS A 128 -0.76 7.26 20.12
N VAL A 129 -0.12 6.58 19.16
CA VAL A 129 1.09 5.80 19.39
C VAL A 129 2.36 6.66 19.32
N ALA A 130 2.43 7.57 18.34
CA ALA A 130 3.68 8.28 18.02
C ALA A 130 3.52 9.79 17.78
N ASP A 131 2.35 10.36 18.06
CA ASP A 131 2.02 11.77 17.82
C ASP A 131 2.28 12.24 16.37
N ILE A 132 2.13 11.32 15.42
CA ILE A 132 2.31 11.58 14.00
C ILE A 132 1.03 12.19 13.44
N ASP A 133 1.15 13.36 12.82
CA ASP A 133 0.03 14.00 12.12
C ASP A 133 -0.37 13.17 10.88
N SER A 134 -1.59 13.35 10.38
CA SER A 134 -2.05 12.68 9.15
C SER A 134 -2.59 13.69 8.16
N ILE A 135 -2.40 13.40 6.88
CA ILE A 135 -2.98 14.14 5.75
C ILE A 135 -3.82 13.16 4.94
N LEU A 136 -5.09 13.48 4.72
CA LEU A 136 -5.98 12.69 3.90
C LEU A 136 -5.97 13.19 2.45
N PHE A 137 -5.80 12.26 1.52
CA PHE A 137 -6.07 12.45 0.10
C PHE A 137 -7.22 11.53 -0.35
N PRO A 138 -8.47 12.03 -0.30
CA PRO A 138 -9.64 11.26 -0.70
C PRO A 138 -9.80 11.28 -2.22
N VAL A 139 -9.01 10.44 -2.91
CA VAL A 139 -8.94 10.40 -4.38
C VAL A 139 -10.30 10.12 -5.00
N TRP A 140 -11.11 9.28 -4.38
CA TRP A 140 -12.50 9.07 -4.76
C TRP A 140 -13.17 10.43 -5.00
N SER A 141 -13.08 11.35 -4.02
CA SER A 141 -13.74 12.66 -4.02
C SER A 141 -13.10 13.71 -4.92
N THR A 142 -11.77 13.78 -4.95
CA THR A 142 -11.05 14.85 -5.64
C THR A 142 -10.67 14.52 -7.08
N GLY A 143 -10.74 13.24 -7.44
CA GLY A 143 -9.99 12.70 -8.57
C GLY A 143 -8.49 12.85 -8.35
N ILE A 144 -7.72 12.59 -9.41
CA ILE A 144 -6.26 12.75 -9.38
C ILE A 144 -5.87 14.13 -9.92
N ILE A 145 -5.25 14.94 -9.07
CA ILE A 145 -4.83 16.30 -9.40
C ILE A 145 -3.73 16.32 -10.47
N ASP A 146 -2.63 15.61 -10.19
CA ASP A 146 -1.48 15.37 -11.08
C ASP A 146 -0.63 14.27 -10.41
N PRO A 147 -0.59 13.05 -10.97
CA PRO A 147 0.12 11.95 -10.33
C PRO A 147 1.60 12.22 -10.07
N GLU A 148 2.30 12.95 -10.96
CA GLU A 148 3.73 13.24 -10.80
C GLU A 148 3.98 14.19 -9.63
N LEU A 149 3.19 15.26 -9.55
CA LEU A 149 3.31 16.22 -8.46
C LEU A 149 2.91 15.59 -7.13
N VAL A 150 1.80 14.83 -7.12
CA VAL A 150 1.27 14.18 -5.92
C VAL A 150 2.27 13.19 -5.35
N ILE A 151 2.77 12.25 -6.16
CA ILE A 151 3.72 11.24 -5.69
C ILE A 151 5.07 11.87 -5.30
N GLY A 152 5.53 12.87 -6.06
CA GLY A 152 6.74 13.62 -5.70
C GLY A 152 6.64 14.30 -4.33
N ALA A 153 5.47 14.85 -3.99
CA ALA A 153 5.22 15.48 -2.69
C ALA A 153 5.06 14.44 -1.56
N PHE A 154 4.27 13.40 -1.79
CA PHE A 154 3.95 12.38 -0.77
C PHE A 154 5.16 11.52 -0.43
N SER A 155 6.09 11.33 -1.36
CA SER A 155 7.35 10.64 -1.11
C SER A 155 8.23 11.34 -0.06
N ALA A 156 7.94 12.58 0.33
CA ALA A 156 8.66 13.28 1.40
C ALA A 156 8.05 13.06 2.81
N SER A 157 6.93 12.34 2.92
CA SER A 157 6.23 12.05 4.18
C SER A 157 6.90 10.94 5.00
N TYR A 158 6.36 10.60 6.17
CA TYR A 158 6.85 9.43 6.94
C TYR A 158 6.42 8.10 6.34
N ALA A 159 5.22 8.04 5.74
CA ALA A 159 4.71 6.88 5.05
C ALA A 159 3.52 7.32 4.18
N VAL A 160 3.29 6.59 3.09
CA VAL A 160 2.06 6.68 2.29
C VAL A 160 1.24 5.43 2.55
N VAL A 161 0.03 5.58 3.09
CA VAL A 161 -0.91 4.48 3.30
C VAL A 161 -1.98 4.54 2.22
N VAL A 162 -2.15 3.48 1.44
CA VAL A 162 -3.23 3.34 0.46
C VAL A 162 -4.28 2.40 1.06
N GLU A 163 -5.44 2.95 1.37
CA GLU A 163 -6.53 2.27 2.03
C GLU A 163 -7.30 1.29 1.14
N GLY A 164 -8.20 0.54 1.78
CA GLY A 164 -9.14 -0.34 1.09
C GLY A 164 -10.27 0.40 0.36
N GLY A 165 -11.20 -0.39 -0.17
CA GLY A 165 -12.37 0.09 -0.88
C GLY A 165 -13.35 -1.04 -1.18
N ASP A 166 -14.50 -0.67 -1.73
CA ASP A 166 -15.52 -1.59 -2.22
C ASP A 166 -15.31 -2.07 -3.69
N PRO A 167 -14.67 -1.29 -4.61
CA PRO A 167 -14.51 -1.72 -5.99
C PRO A 167 -13.59 -2.93 -6.17
N SER A 168 -13.90 -3.74 -7.20
CA SER A 168 -13.04 -4.83 -7.66
C SER A 168 -12.00 -4.34 -8.65
N VAL A 169 -10.74 -4.70 -8.44
CA VAL A 169 -9.63 -4.31 -9.33
C VAL A 169 -9.77 -4.89 -10.73
N TYR A 170 -10.33 -6.09 -10.89
CA TYR A 170 -10.52 -6.70 -12.20
C TYR A 170 -11.74 -6.17 -12.98
N ASP A 171 -12.64 -5.38 -12.35
CA ASP A 171 -13.87 -4.87 -12.99
C ASP A 171 -13.97 -3.34 -12.92
N ALA A 172 -13.65 -2.66 -14.03
CA ALA A 172 -13.73 -1.21 -14.15
C ALA A 172 -15.13 -0.64 -13.85
N SER A 173 -16.20 -1.42 -14.06
CA SER A 173 -17.57 -0.94 -13.86
C SER A 173 -17.94 -0.71 -12.40
N THR A 174 -17.15 -1.27 -11.46
CA THR A 174 -17.32 -1.08 -10.02
C THR A 174 -16.75 0.25 -9.51
N TRP A 175 -15.89 0.91 -10.29
CA TRP A 175 -15.24 2.18 -9.94
C TRP A 175 -16.13 3.38 -10.26
N THR A 176 -17.11 3.64 -9.38
CA THR A 176 -18.20 4.60 -9.61
C THR A 176 -18.23 5.85 -8.71
N SER A 177 -17.31 5.99 -7.72
CA SER A 177 -17.43 7.01 -6.66
C SER A 177 -16.19 7.90 -6.48
N PRO A 178 -16.39 9.23 -6.37
CA PRO A 178 -17.29 10.03 -7.19
C PRO A 178 -16.64 10.48 -8.48
N VAL A 179 -15.31 10.49 -8.62
CA VAL A 179 -14.65 10.83 -9.90
C VAL A 179 -13.22 10.25 -9.97
N CYS A 180 -13.02 8.97 -9.70
CA CYS A 180 -11.73 8.33 -9.99
C CYS A 180 -11.93 7.01 -10.73
N SER A 181 -11.39 6.93 -11.95
CA SER A 181 -11.43 5.71 -12.73
C SER A 181 -10.43 4.69 -12.20
N ARG A 182 -10.67 3.42 -12.51
CA ARG A 182 -9.73 2.34 -12.23
C ARG A 182 -8.35 2.63 -12.83
N GLU A 183 -8.33 3.11 -14.06
CA GLU A 183 -7.09 3.37 -14.82
C GLU A 183 -6.29 4.54 -14.22
N ASP A 184 -6.98 5.57 -13.72
CA ASP A 184 -6.35 6.66 -12.96
C ASP A 184 -5.68 6.12 -11.68
N MET A 185 -6.37 5.25 -10.93
CA MET A 185 -5.79 4.61 -9.76
C MET A 185 -4.60 3.73 -10.10
N PHE A 186 -4.66 2.93 -11.18
CA PHE A 186 -3.50 2.16 -11.64
C PHE A 186 -2.30 3.07 -11.93
N ALA A 187 -2.52 4.18 -12.66
CA ALA A 187 -1.45 5.13 -12.96
C ALA A 187 -0.84 5.78 -11.71
N LEU A 188 -1.64 6.06 -10.68
CA LEU A 188 -1.15 6.56 -9.39
C LEU A 188 -0.30 5.53 -8.66
N ILE A 189 -0.77 4.29 -8.63
CA ILE A 189 -0.14 3.19 -7.88
C ILE A 189 1.15 2.76 -8.55
N GLU A 190 1.20 2.64 -9.88
CA GLU A 190 2.44 2.38 -10.61
C GLU A 190 3.50 3.46 -10.34
N LYS A 191 3.11 4.73 -10.27
CA LYS A 191 4.04 5.82 -9.92
C LYS A 191 4.52 5.73 -8.48
N LEU A 192 3.64 5.40 -7.54
CA LEU A 192 4.01 5.19 -6.14
C LEU A 192 4.97 3.99 -5.99
N LEU A 193 4.73 2.91 -6.73
CA LEU A 193 5.61 1.74 -6.78
C LEU A 193 7.00 2.09 -7.34
N LEU A 194 7.11 3.06 -8.25
CA LEU A 194 8.38 3.55 -8.81
C LEU A 194 9.07 4.63 -7.96
N SER A 195 8.38 5.25 -7.00
CA SER A 195 8.91 6.43 -6.30
C SER A 195 9.87 6.11 -5.16
N ARG A 196 9.94 4.84 -4.74
CA ARG A 196 10.78 4.40 -3.62
C ARG A 196 12.27 4.56 -3.96
N SER A 197 12.86 5.58 -3.36
CA SER A 197 14.25 6.02 -3.54
C SER A 197 14.90 6.36 -2.19
N PRO A 198 16.23 6.59 -2.11
CA PRO A 198 16.87 6.98 -0.86
C PRO A 198 16.23 8.21 -0.22
N GLY A 199 15.73 8.07 1.02
CA GLY A 199 15.08 9.15 1.77
C GLY A 199 13.62 9.44 1.37
N SER A 200 13.04 8.62 0.49
CA SER A 200 11.59 8.65 0.23
C SER A 200 10.81 7.95 1.35
N ALA A 201 9.49 8.14 1.37
CA ALA A 201 8.57 7.42 2.25
C ALA A 201 8.38 5.96 1.80
N PRO A 202 8.23 4.99 2.71
CA PRO A 202 7.63 3.69 2.40
C PRO A 202 6.16 3.85 2.02
N ALA A 203 5.64 2.87 1.27
CA ALA A 203 4.22 2.73 1.03
C ALA A 203 3.67 1.49 1.77
N ILE A 204 2.47 1.62 2.34
CA ILE A 204 1.70 0.53 2.94
C ILE A 204 0.37 0.45 2.21
N PHE A 205 0.09 -0.68 1.58
CA PHE A 205 -1.10 -0.88 0.77
C PHE A 205 -2.04 -1.87 1.45
N ILE A 206 -3.29 -1.48 1.69
CA ILE A 206 -4.23 -2.22 2.54
C ILE A 206 -5.49 -2.58 1.74
N CYS A 207 -5.93 -3.83 1.81
CA CYS A 207 -7.14 -4.34 1.15
C CYS A 207 -7.14 -4.05 -0.38
N VAL A 208 -8.01 -3.17 -0.89
CA VAL A 208 -7.95 -2.73 -2.30
C VAL A 208 -6.60 -2.11 -2.65
N GLY A 209 -5.92 -1.43 -1.73
CA GLY A 209 -4.54 -1.00 -1.92
C GLY A 209 -3.61 -2.16 -2.29
N HIS A 210 -3.70 -3.30 -1.59
CA HIS A 210 -2.89 -4.49 -1.85
C HIS A 210 -3.19 -5.08 -3.24
N GLN A 211 -4.47 -5.14 -3.61
CA GLN A 211 -4.92 -5.57 -4.93
C GLN A 211 -4.45 -4.64 -6.06
N LEU A 212 -4.53 -3.32 -5.83
CA LEU A 212 -4.00 -2.31 -6.75
C LEU A 212 -2.49 -2.45 -6.94
N ALA A 213 -1.74 -2.71 -5.86
CA ALA A 213 -0.30 -2.93 -5.94
C ALA A 213 0.02 -4.19 -6.76
N ALA A 214 -0.70 -5.29 -6.54
CA ALA A 214 -0.55 -6.52 -7.33
C ALA A 214 -0.77 -6.26 -8.83
N GLN A 215 -1.85 -5.58 -9.20
CA GLN A 215 -2.12 -5.21 -10.59
C GLN A 215 -1.07 -4.23 -11.14
N GLY A 216 -0.63 -3.26 -10.34
CA GLY A 216 0.42 -2.31 -10.71
C GLY A 216 1.76 -2.99 -11.01
N HIS A 217 2.12 -4.04 -10.27
CA HIS A 217 3.31 -4.83 -10.59
C HIS A 217 3.22 -5.46 -11.98
N ILE A 218 2.08 -6.07 -12.31
CA ILE A 218 1.87 -6.68 -13.63
C ILE A 218 1.93 -5.63 -14.74
N GLY A 219 1.27 -4.48 -14.55
CA GLY A 219 1.31 -3.35 -15.49
C GLY A 219 2.74 -2.83 -15.74
N LEU A 220 3.52 -2.63 -14.67
CA LEU A 220 4.92 -2.20 -14.77
C LEU A 220 5.79 -3.22 -15.52
N ILE A 221 5.61 -4.52 -15.27
CA ILE A 221 6.38 -5.57 -15.95
C ILE A 221 5.99 -5.64 -17.43
N GLN A 222 4.69 -5.58 -17.75
CA GLN A 222 4.22 -5.52 -19.14
C GLN A 222 4.81 -4.32 -19.88
N ARG A 223 4.82 -3.14 -19.23
CA ARG A 223 5.43 -1.93 -19.76
C ARG A 223 6.93 -2.11 -19.99
N ALA A 224 7.67 -2.64 -19.01
CA ALA A 224 9.09 -2.91 -19.12
C ALA A 224 9.39 -3.85 -20.30
N VAL A 225 8.69 -4.98 -20.39
CA VAL A 225 8.85 -5.94 -21.48
C VAL A 225 8.58 -5.30 -22.84
N LYS A 226 7.48 -4.56 -22.98
CA LYS A 226 7.13 -3.86 -24.23
C LYS A 226 8.22 -2.87 -24.64
N GLU A 227 8.65 -2.01 -23.73
CA GLU A 227 9.65 -0.99 -24.02
C GLU A 227 11.02 -1.61 -24.36
N ILE A 228 11.48 -2.60 -23.60
CA ILE A 228 12.74 -3.33 -23.87
C ILE A 228 12.70 -3.98 -25.27
N LEU A 229 11.64 -4.73 -25.59
CA LEU A 229 11.54 -5.44 -26.87
C LEU A 229 11.39 -4.48 -28.06
N SER A 230 10.82 -3.30 -27.84
CA SER A 230 10.69 -2.27 -28.88
C SER A 230 11.96 -1.44 -29.12
N THR A 231 12.90 -1.47 -28.18
CA THR A 231 14.13 -0.70 -28.25
C THR A 231 15.11 -1.33 -29.24
N THR A 232 15.60 -0.54 -30.20
CA THR A 232 16.49 -1.02 -31.28
C THR A 232 17.97 -0.75 -31.02
N SER A 233 18.29 0.23 -30.18
CA SER A 233 19.65 0.56 -29.78
C SER A 233 19.68 1.32 -28.45
N LEU A 234 20.81 1.21 -27.74
CA LEU A 234 21.12 2.00 -26.54
C LEU A 234 22.38 2.80 -26.79
N GLU A 235 22.37 4.09 -26.44
CA GLU A 235 23.56 4.93 -26.51
C GLU A 235 24.67 4.37 -25.60
N GLY A 236 25.89 4.29 -26.10
CA GLY A 236 27.03 3.69 -25.39
C GLY A 236 27.09 2.15 -25.42
N ASP A 237 26.06 1.44 -25.90
CA ASP A 237 26.09 -0.01 -26.06
C ASP A 237 26.61 -0.44 -27.44
N HIS A 238 27.88 -0.14 -27.72
CA HIS A 238 28.48 -0.36 -29.06
C HIS A 238 28.44 -1.81 -29.56
N GLN A 239 28.28 -2.78 -28.64
CA GLN A 239 28.22 -4.21 -28.96
C GLN A 239 26.82 -4.80 -28.77
N ALA A 240 25.81 -3.97 -28.49
CA ALA A 240 24.43 -4.37 -28.18
C ALA A 240 24.32 -5.40 -27.04
N LYS A 241 25.31 -5.47 -26.15
CA LYS A 241 25.37 -6.51 -25.09
C LYS A 241 24.30 -6.27 -24.04
N ALA A 242 24.14 -5.02 -23.61
CA ALA A 242 23.15 -4.65 -22.62
C ALA A 242 21.74 -4.86 -23.16
N LEU A 243 21.49 -4.37 -24.39
CA LEU A 243 20.19 -4.50 -25.02
C LEU A 243 19.81 -5.97 -25.29
N ASN A 244 20.73 -6.77 -25.85
CA ASN A 244 20.46 -8.18 -26.13
C ASN A 244 20.16 -8.97 -24.84
N SER A 245 20.92 -8.71 -23.77
CA SER A 245 20.68 -9.35 -22.46
C SER A 245 19.31 -9.02 -21.90
N LEU A 246 18.88 -7.74 -21.98
CA LEU A 246 17.55 -7.33 -21.55
C LEU A 246 16.45 -7.92 -22.44
N GLN A 247 16.64 -7.95 -23.76
CA GLN A 247 15.67 -8.51 -24.71
C GLN A 247 15.48 -10.02 -24.54
N GLU A 248 16.55 -10.77 -24.24
CA GLU A 248 16.45 -12.20 -23.93
C GLU A 248 15.57 -12.42 -22.69
N VAL A 249 15.83 -11.66 -21.61
CA VAL A 249 15.03 -11.73 -20.38
C VAL A 249 13.59 -11.29 -20.63
N ALA A 250 13.37 -10.17 -21.30
CA ALA A 250 12.04 -9.68 -21.62
C ALA A 250 11.23 -10.67 -22.48
N GLY A 251 11.90 -11.37 -23.41
CA GLY A 251 11.28 -12.43 -24.21
C GLY A 251 10.84 -13.63 -23.35
N ARG A 252 11.66 -14.05 -22.39
CA ARG A 252 11.29 -15.11 -21.42
C ARG A 252 10.11 -14.67 -20.54
N ILE A 253 10.15 -13.44 -20.03
CA ILE A 253 9.06 -12.88 -19.21
C ILE A 253 7.77 -12.82 -20.01
N ALA A 254 7.81 -12.35 -21.25
CA ALA A 254 6.64 -12.34 -22.15
C ALA A 254 6.08 -13.76 -22.36
N SER A 255 6.96 -14.74 -22.61
CA SER A 255 6.54 -16.14 -22.82
C SER A 255 5.85 -16.70 -21.58
N MET A 256 6.45 -16.50 -20.40
CA MET A 256 5.89 -16.95 -19.13
C MET A 256 4.57 -16.24 -18.84
N GLY A 257 4.54 -14.91 -18.91
CA GLY A 257 3.35 -14.09 -18.67
C GLY A 257 2.20 -14.44 -19.61
N ASN A 258 2.45 -14.78 -20.87
CA ASN A 258 1.38 -15.17 -21.81
C ASN A 258 0.85 -16.61 -21.60
N THR A 259 1.56 -17.45 -20.85
CA THR A 259 1.23 -18.88 -20.69
C THR A 259 0.86 -19.29 -19.27
N LEU A 260 1.25 -18.50 -18.27
CA LEU A 260 0.94 -18.77 -16.87
C LEU A 260 -0.56 -18.70 -16.63
N GLN A 261 -1.11 -19.77 -16.08
CA GLN A 261 -2.51 -19.84 -15.69
C GLN A 261 -2.63 -19.55 -14.21
N VAL A 262 -3.71 -18.88 -13.82
CA VAL A 262 -4.11 -18.76 -12.43
C VAL A 262 -5.18 -19.80 -12.14
N ARG A 263 -4.98 -20.62 -11.11
CA ARG A 263 -5.87 -21.71 -10.74
C ARG A 263 -6.26 -21.63 -9.27
N LYS A 264 -7.56 -21.55 -9.03
CA LYS A 264 -8.14 -21.62 -7.68
C LYS A 264 -8.08 -23.05 -7.15
N ARG A 265 -8.16 -23.20 -5.83
CA ARG A 265 -8.03 -24.52 -5.16
C ARG A 265 -9.13 -25.49 -5.51
N ASP A 266 -10.30 -24.95 -5.86
CA ASP A 266 -11.43 -25.73 -6.37
C ASP A 266 -11.20 -26.27 -7.80
N GLY A 267 -10.04 -25.98 -8.40
CA GLY A 267 -9.61 -26.45 -9.71
C GLY A 267 -10.02 -25.53 -10.86
N ARG A 268 -10.73 -24.42 -10.60
CA ARG A 268 -11.11 -23.46 -11.64
C ARG A 268 -9.89 -22.67 -12.12
N THR A 269 -9.68 -22.64 -13.43
CA THR A 269 -8.78 -21.67 -14.06
C THR A 269 -9.52 -20.34 -14.20
N VAL A 270 -9.01 -19.28 -13.56
CA VAL A 270 -9.63 -17.95 -13.54
C VAL A 270 -8.97 -16.96 -14.48
N ALA A 271 -7.72 -17.20 -14.89
CA ALA A 271 -7.01 -16.39 -15.87
C ALA A 271 -6.08 -17.25 -16.74
N ASN A 272 -5.93 -16.84 -18.01
CA ASN A 272 -4.98 -17.43 -18.95
C ASN A 272 -4.00 -16.37 -19.44
N GLY A 273 -2.91 -16.20 -18.71
CA GLY A 273 -1.87 -15.22 -18.97
C GLY A 273 -2.19 -13.82 -18.42
N TRP A 274 -1.14 -13.02 -18.34
CA TRP A 274 -1.10 -11.69 -17.71
C TRP A 274 -1.96 -10.59 -18.33
N ASN A 275 -2.56 -10.83 -19.50
CA ASN A 275 -3.46 -9.88 -20.16
C ASN A 275 -4.92 -10.06 -19.73
N ASP A 276 -5.22 -11.13 -19.00
CA ASP A 276 -6.55 -11.34 -18.41
C ASP A 276 -6.74 -10.37 -17.23
N GLU A 277 -7.93 -9.76 -17.14
CA GLU A 277 -8.25 -8.83 -16.05
C GLU A 277 -8.21 -9.51 -14.67
N HIS A 278 -8.40 -10.83 -14.63
CA HIS A 278 -8.37 -11.61 -13.38
C HIS A 278 -6.98 -12.18 -13.04
N PHE A 279 -5.94 -11.83 -13.80
CA PHE A 279 -4.61 -12.41 -13.60
C PHE A 279 -4.00 -12.01 -12.25
N ALA A 280 -4.05 -10.73 -11.89
CA ALA A 280 -3.47 -10.26 -10.62
C ALA A 280 -4.43 -10.46 -9.43
N VAL A 281 -5.72 -10.26 -9.67
CA VAL A 281 -6.75 -10.23 -8.62
C VAL A 281 -7.99 -10.95 -9.12
N THR A 282 -8.62 -11.75 -8.28
CA THR A 282 -9.87 -12.42 -8.60
C THR A 282 -10.79 -12.51 -7.39
N LEU A 283 -12.03 -12.95 -7.60
CA LEU A 283 -12.94 -13.23 -6.51
C LEU A 283 -12.45 -14.47 -5.75
N ASN A 284 -12.29 -14.35 -4.43
CA ASN A 284 -11.95 -15.46 -3.55
C ASN A 284 -13.09 -16.50 -3.56
N GLU A 285 -12.77 -17.79 -3.33
CA GLU A 285 -13.75 -18.87 -3.19
C GLU A 285 -14.74 -18.61 -2.06
N SER A 286 -14.33 -17.86 -1.03
CA SER A 286 -15.20 -17.49 0.09
C SER A 286 -14.94 -16.05 0.56
N LYS A 287 -16.02 -15.35 0.96
CA LYS A 287 -15.89 -14.01 1.52
C LYS A 287 -15.23 -14.08 2.90
N GLU A 288 -14.18 -13.28 3.10
CA GLU A 288 -13.46 -13.20 4.37
C GLU A 288 -13.90 -11.98 5.18
N VAL A 289 -14.63 -12.23 6.26
CA VAL A 289 -15.06 -11.20 7.23
C VAL A 289 -14.75 -11.69 8.64
N GLY A 290 -14.20 -10.81 9.46
CA GLY A 290 -13.88 -11.05 10.87
C GLY A 290 -12.46 -11.56 11.10
N ASP A 291 -12.22 -12.13 12.27
CA ASP A 291 -10.88 -12.53 12.69
C ASP A 291 -10.34 -13.70 11.86
N ARG A 292 -9.06 -13.62 11.48
CA ARG A 292 -8.27 -14.70 10.89
C ARG A 292 -6.93 -14.84 11.57
N VAL A 293 -6.35 -16.02 11.46
CA VAL A 293 -4.98 -16.28 11.90
C VAL A 293 -4.03 -16.06 10.75
N LEU A 294 -2.93 -15.34 10.99
CA LEU A 294 -1.81 -15.30 10.06
C LEU A 294 -0.90 -16.50 10.26
N LEU A 295 -0.59 -17.18 9.15
CA LEU A 295 0.41 -18.23 9.07
C LEU A 295 1.59 -17.78 8.20
N PRO A 296 2.83 -18.20 8.51
CA PRO A 296 3.96 -17.99 7.61
C PRO A 296 3.65 -18.56 6.23
N TYR A 297 4.06 -17.85 5.18
CA TYR A 297 3.90 -18.34 3.83
C TYR A 297 4.70 -19.63 3.63
N GLN A 298 4.11 -20.60 2.93
CA GLN A 298 4.77 -21.84 2.56
C GLN A 298 4.71 -22.00 1.05
N SER A 299 5.88 -22.16 0.45
CA SER A 299 6.01 -22.34 -0.99
C SER A 299 5.17 -23.53 -1.47
N PRO A 300 4.36 -23.36 -2.52
CA PRO A 300 3.46 -24.40 -2.99
C PRO A 300 4.22 -25.55 -3.65
N ASP A 301 3.55 -26.70 -3.78
CA ASP A 301 4.02 -27.75 -4.69
C ASP A 301 3.66 -27.36 -6.12
N GLY A 302 4.68 -26.97 -6.89
CA GLY A 302 4.52 -26.52 -8.27
C GLY A 302 3.92 -27.58 -9.21
N GLN A 303 4.07 -28.88 -8.92
CA GLN A 303 3.42 -29.92 -9.74
C GLN A 303 1.92 -30.02 -9.47
N VAL A 304 1.52 -29.82 -8.21
CA VAL A 304 0.11 -29.92 -7.80
C VAL A 304 -0.68 -28.71 -8.30
N LEU A 305 -0.13 -27.51 -8.17
CA LEU A 305 -0.80 -26.28 -8.57
C LEU A 305 -0.54 -25.88 -10.04
N GLY A 306 0.43 -26.52 -10.69
CA GLY A 306 0.81 -26.17 -12.07
C GLY A 306 1.60 -24.87 -12.16
N ILE A 307 2.20 -24.42 -11.05
CA ILE A 307 3.06 -23.25 -10.99
C ILE A 307 4.49 -23.66 -11.39
N PRO A 308 5.11 -23.00 -12.39
CA PRO A 308 6.47 -23.31 -12.80
C PRO A 308 7.47 -23.16 -11.64
N TRP A 309 8.32 -24.18 -11.45
CA TRP A 309 9.33 -24.20 -10.38
C TRP A 309 10.28 -23.01 -10.40
N GLU A 310 10.54 -22.39 -11.56
CA GLU A 310 11.40 -21.21 -11.61
C GLU A 310 10.80 -19.99 -10.90
N LEU A 311 9.46 -19.89 -10.82
CA LEU A 311 8.79 -18.82 -10.07
C LEU A 311 8.87 -19.08 -8.56
N ILE A 312 8.64 -20.33 -8.15
CA ILE A 312 8.71 -20.76 -6.75
C ILE A 312 10.13 -20.60 -6.21
N HIS A 313 11.13 -21.16 -6.91
CA HIS A 313 12.53 -21.04 -6.48
C HIS A 313 13.00 -19.59 -6.44
N ALA A 314 12.51 -18.72 -7.32
CA ALA A 314 12.85 -17.30 -7.26
C ALA A 314 12.29 -16.63 -5.99
N HIS A 315 11.12 -17.05 -5.51
CA HIS A 315 10.57 -16.60 -4.24
C HIS A 315 11.36 -17.18 -3.05
N ASP A 316 11.69 -18.47 -3.05
CA ASP A 316 12.51 -19.09 -2.00
C ASP A 316 13.85 -18.35 -1.81
N VAL A 317 14.51 -17.99 -2.92
CA VAL A 317 15.75 -17.19 -2.88
C VAL A 317 15.50 -15.78 -2.35
N THR A 318 14.38 -15.14 -2.69
CA THR A 318 14.02 -13.84 -2.14
C THR A 318 13.82 -13.92 -0.63
N SER A 319 13.10 -14.93 -0.14
CA SER A 319 12.81 -15.11 1.27
C SER A 319 14.08 -15.42 2.08
N ASP A 320 15.00 -16.24 1.56
CA ASP A 320 16.30 -16.47 2.21
C ASP A 320 17.20 -15.22 2.21
N SER A 321 17.09 -14.37 1.19
CA SER A 321 17.95 -13.18 1.03
C SER A 321 17.57 -12.01 1.96
N HIS A 322 16.37 -12.01 2.53
CA HIS A 322 15.82 -10.90 3.31
C HIS A 322 15.31 -11.38 4.65
N GLU A 323 15.56 -10.62 5.72
CA GLU A 323 14.91 -10.87 7.01
C GLU A 323 13.46 -10.36 6.95
N GLY A 324 12.48 -11.23 7.17
CA GLY A 324 11.06 -10.91 7.11
C GLY A 324 10.55 -10.12 8.32
N VAL A 325 9.95 -8.96 8.05
CA VAL A 325 9.35 -8.07 9.08
C VAL A 325 8.15 -8.74 9.76
N ILE A 326 7.34 -9.46 8.99
CA ILE A 326 6.19 -10.23 9.50
C ILE A 326 6.65 -11.54 10.14
N ASP A 327 7.69 -12.19 9.61
CA ASP A 327 8.25 -13.42 10.21
C ASP A 327 8.69 -13.18 11.65
N THR A 328 9.29 -12.02 11.91
CA THR A 328 9.62 -11.60 13.27
C THR A 328 8.35 -11.54 14.15
N SER A 329 7.21 -11.08 13.63
CA SER A 329 5.94 -11.10 14.39
C SER A 329 5.47 -12.52 14.64
N LEU A 330 5.44 -13.35 13.60
CA LEU A 330 4.96 -14.73 13.66
C LEU A 330 5.87 -15.65 14.50
N GLN A 331 7.17 -15.35 14.60
CA GLN A 331 8.12 -16.11 15.42
C GLN A 331 8.00 -15.77 16.90
N TYR A 332 7.76 -14.50 17.25
CA TYR A 332 7.66 -14.07 18.65
C TYR A 332 6.24 -14.15 19.22
N GLU A 333 5.22 -14.10 18.37
CA GLU A 333 3.80 -14.15 18.75
C GLU A 333 3.21 -15.50 18.31
N ARG A 334 2.65 -16.28 19.24
CA ARG A 334 2.23 -17.68 18.99
C ARG A 334 1.15 -17.82 17.92
N GLU A 335 0.27 -16.84 17.83
CA GLU A 335 -0.88 -16.80 16.92
C GLU A 335 -1.22 -15.32 16.76
N VAL A 336 -1.16 -14.80 15.53
CA VAL A 336 -1.42 -13.38 15.23
C VAL A 336 -2.81 -13.29 14.63
N SER A 337 -3.74 -12.68 15.37
CA SER A 337 -5.13 -12.50 14.92
C SER A 337 -5.31 -11.17 14.19
N ILE A 338 -5.94 -11.20 13.01
CA ILE A 338 -6.14 -10.02 12.16
C ILE A 338 -7.59 -9.89 11.69
N SER A 339 -7.99 -8.65 11.43
CA SER A 339 -9.30 -8.30 10.91
C SER A 339 -9.36 -8.42 9.37
N MET A 340 -10.27 -9.25 8.85
CA MET A 340 -10.57 -9.36 7.42
C MET A 340 -11.86 -8.66 7.03
N PHE A 341 -11.88 -8.12 5.80
CA PHE A 341 -13.03 -7.40 5.28
C PHE A 341 -13.08 -7.31 3.74
N HIS A 342 -13.00 -8.45 3.04
CA HIS A 342 -13.03 -8.44 1.56
C HIS A 342 -13.60 -9.72 0.95
N SER A 343 -13.88 -9.67 -0.35
CA SER A 343 -14.29 -10.80 -1.19
C SER A 343 -13.27 -11.17 -2.26
N ASP A 344 -12.39 -10.23 -2.61
CA ASP A 344 -11.41 -10.38 -3.68
C ASP A 344 -10.05 -10.67 -3.06
N GLU A 345 -9.20 -11.38 -3.79
CA GLU A 345 -7.87 -11.78 -3.34
C GLU A 345 -6.84 -11.53 -4.44
N VAL A 346 -5.59 -11.35 -4.00
CA VAL A 346 -4.43 -11.35 -4.90
C VAL A 346 -3.98 -12.78 -5.17
N ASN A 347 -3.82 -13.11 -6.45
CA ASN A 347 -3.41 -14.44 -6.87
C ASN A 347 -1.93 -14.70 -6.55
N GLU A 348 -1.65 -15.84 -5.93
CA GLU A 348 -0.29 -16.28 -5.60
C GLU A 348 0.61 -16.32 -6.84
N GLU A 349 0.11 -16.87 -7.96
CA GLU A 349 0.87 -17.05 -9.19
C GLU A 349 1.31 -15.72 -9.78
N ALA A 350 0.50 -14.67 -9.66
CA ALA A 350 0.82 -13.34 -10.16
C ALA A 350 1.98 -12.71 -9.39
N ILE A 351 2.01 -12.90 -8.06
CA ILE A 351 3.09 -12.36 -7.23
C ILE A 351 4.38 -13.17 -7.39
N LEU A 352 4.29 -14.51 -7.47
CA LEU A 352 5.45 -15.35 -7.78
C LEU A 352 6.05 -15.00 -9.15
N PHE A 353 5.20 -14.77 -10.15
CA PHE A 353 5.60 -14.27 -11.47
C PHE A 353 6.27 -12.89 -11.38
N ALA A 354 5.66 -11.94 -10.66
CA ALA A 354 6.19 -10.60 -10.53
C ALA A 354 7.57 -10.59 -9.85
N ASN A 355 7.75 -11.37 -8.79
CA ASN A 355 9.04 -11.54 -8.13
C ASN A 355 10.11 -12.08 -9.09
N TRP A 356 9.83 -13.19 -9.78
CA TRP A 356 10.76 -13.77 -10.74
C TRP A 356 11.10 -12.80 -11.88
N ALA A 357 10.12 -12.06 -12.39
CA ALA A 357 10.32 -11.09 -13.46
C ALA A 357 11.20 -9.92 -13.00
N TYR A 358 10.94 -9.34 -11.83
CA TYR A 358 11.76 -8.26 -11.28
C TYR A 358 13.19 -8.69 -11.04
N ARG A 359 13.41 -9.85 -10.41
CA ARG A 359 14.75 -10.40 -10.21
C ARG A 359 15.48 -10.60 -11.53
N SER A 360 14.81 -11.17 -12.53
CA SER A 360 15.39 -11.43 -13.84
C SER A 360 15.79 -10.13 -14.55
N ILE A 361 14.95 -9.09 -14.48
CA ILE A 361 15.25 -7.76 -15.03
C ILE A 361 16.43 -7.14 -14.28
N HIS A 362 16.39 -7.15 -12.94
CA HIS A 362 17.44 -6.58 -12.11
C HIS A 362 18.80 -7.24 -12.38
N ASP A 363 18.86 -8.57 -12.43
CA ASP A 363 20.08 -9.33 -12.73
C ASP A 363 20.65 -9.01 -14.12
N ALA A 364 19.79 -8.78 -15.11
CA ALA A 364 20.21 -8.32 -16.44
C ALA A 364 20.71 -6.86 -16.45
N ILE A 365 20.21 -6.00 -15.56
CA ILE A 365 20.65 -4.61 -15.43
C ILE A 365 22.04 -4.53 -14.78
N VAL A 366 22.32 -5.33 -13.75
CA VAL A 366 23.53 -5.20 -12.89
C VAL A 366 24.85 -5.03 -13.67
N PRO A 367 25.17 -5.85 -14.70
CA PRO A 367 26.43 -5.73 -15.45
C PRO A 367 26.52 -4.46 -16.31
N TYR A 368 25.37 -3.90 -16.70
CA TYR A 368 25.25 -2.84 -17.70
C TYR A 368 24.59 -1.56 -17.18
N ARG A 369 24.40 -1.45 -15.87
CA ARG A 369 23.64 -0.36 -15.22
C ARG A 369 24.03 1.06 -15.63
N HIS A 370 25.30 1.31 -15.95
CA HIS A 370 25.78 2.63 -16.40
C HIS A 370 25.32 2.98 -17.82
N ILE A 371 25.21 1.99 -18.72
CA ILE A 371 24.63 2.16 -20.05
C ILE A 371 23.13 2.43 -19.91
N ILE A 372 22.45 1.63 -19.09
CA ILE A 372 21.00 1.70 -18.91
C ILE A 372 20.60 3.04 -18.24
N ALA A 373 21.35 3.49 -17.24
CA ALA A 373 21.14 4.76 -16.56
C ALA A 373 21.22 5.98 -17.50
N GLY A 374 22.03 5.90 -18.55
CA GLY A 374 22.15 6.95 -19.57
C GLY A 374 21.14 6.83 -20.73
N SER A 375 20.16 5.92 -20.64
CA SER A 375 19.30 5.55 -21.76
C SER A 375 17.81 5.85 -21.52
N PRO A 376 16.96 5.74 -22.56
CA PRO A 376 15.50 5.79 -22.40
C PRO A 376 14.93 4.72 -21.45
N LEU A 377 15.66 3.63 -21.22
CA LEU A 377 15.30 2.56 -20.29
C LEU A 377 15.77 2.81 -18.84
N SER A 378 16.28 4.00 -18.53
CA SER A 378 16.82 4.35 -17.19
C SER A 378 15.79 4.19 -16.07
N TRP A 379 14.49 4.34 -16.36
CA TRP A 379 13.43 4.14 -15.38
C TRP A 379 13.34 2.69 -14.87
N LEU A 380 13.86 1.69 -15.60
CA LEU A 380 13.90 0.30 -15.15
C LEU A 380 14.71 0.13 -13.85
N ILE A 381 15.64 1.06 -13.57
CA ILE A 381 16.45 1.08 -12.35
C ILE A 381 15.59 1.43 -11.11
N GLN A 382 14.41 2.01 -11.32
CA GLN A 382 13.45 2.36 -10.26
C GLN A 382 12.45 1.23 -9.97
N LEU A 383 12.46 0.15 -10.76
CA LEU A 383 11.61 -1.01 -10.49
C LEU A 383 11.98 -1.64 -9.13
N PRO A 384 11.02 -2.30 -8.46
CA PRO A 384 11.34 -3.25 -7.41
C PRO A 384 12.41 -4.26 -7.87
N ASP A 385 13.30 -4.64 -6.95
CA ASP A 385 14.28 -5.71 -7.16
C ASP A 385 13.62 -7.09 -6.99
N SER A 386 12.71 -7.20 -6.02
CA SER A 386 12.01 -8.44 -5.70
C SER A 386 10.71 -8.17 -4.93
N ILE A 387 9.82 -9.16 -4.92
CA ILE A 387 8.61 -9.17 -4.10
C ILE A 387 8.56 -10.48 -3.33
N GLU A 388 8.26 -10.41 -2.05
CA GLU A 388 8.13 -11.57 -1.19
C GLU A 388 6.69 -11.68 -0.70
N ILE A 389 6.06 -12.85 -0.89
CA ILE A 389 4.84 -13.21 -0.14
C ILE A 389 5.28 -13.59 1.29
N LEU A 390 4.71 -12.92 2.29
CA LEU A 390 5.13 -13.03 3.69
C LEU A 390 4.27 -14.02 4.47
N CYS A 391 2.95 -13.99 4.25
CA CYS A 391 2.02 -14.77 5.04
C CYS A 391 0.73 -15.08 4.29
N SER A 392 0.03 -16.09 4.80
CA SER A 392 -1.31 -16.53 4.39
C SER A 392 -2.29 -16.37 5.55
N THR A 393 -3.59 -16.28 5.25
CA THR A 393 -4.65 -16.34 6.27
C THR A 393 -5.18 -17.76 6.38
N ALA A 394 -5.61 -18.14 7.58
CA ALA A 394 -6.24 -19.44 7.81
C ALA A 394 -7.44 -19.37 8.76
N VAL A 395 -8.35 -20.32 8.56
CA VAL A 395 -9.44 -20.67 9.48
C VAL A 395 -9.27 -22.15 9.83
N ASP A 396 -9.25 -22.48 11.12
CA ASP A 396 -9.07 -23.86 11.60
C ASP A 396 -7.84 -24.58 10.98
N GLN A 397 -6.74 -23.83 10.78
CA GLN A 397 -5.49 -24.25 10.11
C GLN A 397 -5.59 -24.54 8.61
N GLU A 398 -6.75 -24.33 7.98
CA GLU A 398 -6.90 -24.38 6.54
C GLU A 398 -6.68 -22.98 5.95
N ILE A 399 -5.76 -22.87 4.99
CA ILE A 399 -5.46 -21.58 4.34
C ILE A 399 -6.68 -21.13 3.54
N VAL A 400 -7.06 -19.86 3.67
CA VAL A 400 -8.19 -19.24 2.94
C VAL A 400 -7.71 -18.21 1.92
N THR A 401 -6.64 -17.47 2.22
CA THR A 401 -5.93 -16.61 1.25
C THR A 401 -4.44 -16.92 1.29
N GLU A 402 -3.87 -17.32 0.16
CA GLU A 402 -2.44 -17.65 0.02
C GLU A 402 -1.55 -16.41 0.17
N CYS A 403 -1.86 -15.35 -0.59
CA CYS A 403 -1.08 -14.13 -0.63
C CYS A 403 -1.74 -13.05 0.23
N SER A 404 -1.60 -13.14 1.55
CA SER A 404 -2.25 -12.19 2.47
C SER A 404 -1.43 -10.93 2.75
N ALA A 405 -0.11 -11.00 2.61
CA ALA A 405 0.75 -9.83 2.68
C ALA A 405 2.00 -10.01 1.82
N THR A 406 2.53 -8.91 1.29
CA THR A 406 3.81 -8.91 0.57
C THR A 406 4.77 -7.84 1.06
N CYS A 407 6.07 -8.10 0.92
CA CYS A 407 7.15 -7.11 1.02
C CYS A 407 7.67 -6.79 -0.38
N ILE A 408 7.73 -5.50 -0.71
CA ILE A 408 8.30 -5.00 -1.96
C ILE A 408 9.69 -4.47 -1.65
N ASN A 409 10.72 -5.09 -2.22
CA ASN A 409 12.11 -4.77 -1.95
C ASN A 409 12.71 -3.91 -3.06
N TYR A 410 13.40 -2.83 -2.67
CA TYR A 410 14.08 -1.91 -3.57
C TYR A 410 15.56 -1.86 -3.20
N LYS A 411 16.40 -2.42 -4.08
CA LYS A 411 17.82 -2.53 -3.84
C LYS A 411 18.58 -1.40 -4.51
N ASP A 412 19.34 -0.65 -3.73
CA ASP A 412 20.28 0.31 -4.29
C ASP A 412 21.45 -0.41 -4.98
N PHE A 413 21.69 -0.11 -6.25
CA PHE A 413 22.71 -0.81 -7.04
C PHE A 413 24.13 -0.63 -6.50
N GLU A 414 24.44 0.51 -5.87
CA GLU A 414 25.80 0.85 -5.42
C GLU A 414 26.03 0.50 -3.94
N THR A 415 25.13 0.95 -3.06
CA THR A 415 25.23 0.75 -1.61
C THR A 415 24.70 -0.60 -1.15
N LYS A 416 23.93 -1.30 -1.99
CA LYS A 416 23.23 -2.56 -1.67
C LYS A 416 22.22 -2.45 -0.53
N LYS A 417 21.92 -1.24 -0.06
CA LYS A 417 20.86 -0.99 0.92
C LYS A 417 19.51 -1.34 0.32
N ILE A 418 18.67 -1.96 1.15
CA ILE A 418 17.35 -2.44 0.78
C ILE A 418 16.34 -1.53 1.44
N ARG A 419 15.42 -1.00 0.64
CA ARG A 419 14.26 -0.25 1.08
C ARG A 419 13.03 -1.10 0.90
N ARG A 420 12.07 -0.98 1.82
CA ARG A 420 10.86 -1.79 1.80
C ARG A 420 9.60 -0.93 1.74
N SER A 421 8.59 -1.53 1.13
CA SER A 421 7.17 -1.15 1.18
C SER A 421 6.37 -2.44 1.43
N PHE A 422 5.16 -2.31 1.97
CA PHE A 422 4.38 -3.47 2.40
C PHE A 422 2.98 -3.44 1.83
N THR A 423 2.40 -4.61 1.62
CA THR A 423 1.01 -4.76 1.22
C THR A 423 0.32 -5.78 2.13
N CYS A 424 -0.96 -5.57 2.43
CA CYS A 424 -1.77 -6.43 3.29
C CYS A 424 -3.18 -6.54 2.71
N GLN A 425 -3.67 -7.75 2.50
CA GLN A 425 -5.05 -8.01 2.09
C GLN A 425 -6.06 -7.75 3.22
N PHE A 426 -5.59 -7.89 4.46
CA PHE A 426 -6.31 -7.61 5.70
C PHE A 426 -6.15 -6.16 6.17
N HIS A 427 -6.92 -5.78 7.19
CA HIS A 427 -6.93 -4.45 7.77
C HIS A 427 -6.24 -4.43 9.15
N PRO A 428 -4.91 -4.28 9.22
CA PRO A 428 -4.20 -4.26 10.50
C PRO A 428 -4.55 -3.04 11.38
N GLU A 429 -5.17 -2.01 10.81
CA GLU A 429 -5.69 -0.84 11.51
C GLU A 429 -7.07 -1.05 12.14
N LEU A 430 -7.82 -2.07 11.72
CA LEU A 430 -9.15 -2.37 12.25
C LEU A 430 -9.04 -3.32 13.45
N LEU A 431 -9.70 -2.93 14.53
CA LEU A 431 -9.89 -3.79 15.70
C LEU A 431 -10.95 -4.86 15.39
N SER A 432 -11.01 -5.90 16.22
CA SER A 432 -11.96 -7.03 16.09
C SER A 432 -13.45 -6.65 15.93
N ASP A 433 -13.87 -5.43 16.31
CA ASP A 433 -15.24 -4.96 16.11
C ASP A 433 -15.54 -4.48 14.68
N LEU A 434 -14.52 -4.34 13.83
CA LEU A 434 -14.61 -3.86 12.45
C LEU A 434 -15.33 -2.50 12.36
N ARG A 435 -15.00 -1.59 13.27
CA ARG A 435 -15.60 -0.25 13.33
C ARG A 435 -14.58 0.83 13.03
N ALA A 436 -15.04 1.88 12.34
CA ALA A 436 -14.27 3.09 12.18
C ALA A 436 -14.15 3.82 13.52
N ILE A 437 -12.98 4.39 13.82
CA ILE A 437 -12.86 5.29 14.97
C ILE A 437 -13.83 6.46 14.82
N GLY A 438 -14.53 6.78 15.91
CA GLY A 438 -15.61 7.79 15.95
C GLY A 438 -17.02 7.19 15.99
N THR A 439 -17.22 5.93 15.58
CA THR A 439 -18.50 5.21 15.80
C THR A 439 -18.50 4.37 17.07
N ARG A 440 -17.31 4.16 17.64
CA ARG A 440 -17.04 3.43 18.89
C ARG A 440 -16.32 4.33 19.90
N GLU A 441 -16.24 3.87 21.14
CA GLU A 441 -15.39 4.50 22.16
C GLU A 441 -13.91 4.51 21.73
N ALA A 442 -13.23 5.61 22.04
CA ALA A 442 -11.83 5.81 21.72
C ALA A 442 -10.96 4.71 22.37
N PRO A 443 -10.22 3.89 21.59
CA PRO A 443 -9.37 2.86 22.17
C PRO A 443 -8.25 3.47 23.03
N SER A 444 -8.06 2.91 24.22
CA SER A 444 -6.90 3.25 25.05
C SER A 444 -5.59 2.81 24.40
N TYR A 445 -4.47 3.39 24.81
CA TYR A 445 -3.13 2.95 24.38
C TYR A 445 -2.90 1.46 24.71
N SER A 446 -3.34 1.01 25.89
CA SER A 446 -3.29 -0.41 26.28
C SER A 446 -4.15 -1.31 25.39
N THR A 447 -5.32 -0.84 24.95
CA THR A 447 -6.18 -1.57 24.01
C THR A 447 -5.47 -1.75 22.68
N LEU A 448 -4.91 -0.68 22.12
CA LEU A 448 -4.13 -0.74 20.87
C LEU A 448 -2.92 -1.66 21.01
N LYS A 449 -2.23 -1.62 22.15
CA LYS A 449 -1.01 -2.40 22.38
C LYS A 449 -1.29 -3.89 22.61
N ALA A 450 -2.52 -4.25 22.97
CA ALA A 450 -2.95 -5.64 23.11
C ALA A 450 -3.45 -6.26 21.80
N ASP A 451 -3.75 -5.43 20.80
CA ASP A 451 -4.29 -5.85 19.50
C ASP A 451 -3.15 -6.23 18.53
N ASP A 452 -3.23 -7.42 17.96
CA ASP A 452 -2.19 -7.99 17.11
C ASP A 452 -2.10 -7.27 15.76
N GLY A 453 -3.25 -6.94 15.16
CA GLY A 453 -3.33 -6.16 13.93
C GLY A 453 -2.67 -4.80 14.10
N VAL A 454 -3.02 -4.06 15.17
CA VAL A 454 -2.45 -2.72 15.40
C VAL A 454 -0.95 -2.79 15.63
N ARG A 455 -0.46 -3.79 16.38
CA ARG A 455 0.98 -4.02 16.54
C ARG A 455 1.67 -4.33 15.22
N LEU A 456 1.02 -5.11 14.36
CA LEU A 456 1.52 -5.39 13.03
C LEU A 456 1.60 -4.12 12.19
N PHE A 457 0.54 -3.30 12.15
CA PHE A 457 0.53 -2.01 11.45
C PHE A 457 1.67 -1.09 11.91
N VAL A 458 1.85 -0.94 13.23
CA VAL A 458 2.94 -0.15 13.82
C VAL A 458 4.31 -0.71 13.44
N ARG A 459 4.44 -2.03 13.31
CA ARG A 459 5.70 -2.67 12.87
C ARG A 459 6.00 -2.41 11.41
N LEU A 460 5.00 -2.44 10.53
CA LEU A 460 5.16 -2.09 9.11
C LEU A 460 5.60 -0.63 8.95
N LEU A 461 4.99 0.28 9.72
CA LEU A 461 5.41 1.69 9.78
C LEU A 461 6.85 1.83 10.28
N TYR A 462 7.19 1.20 11.40
CA TYR A 462 8.52 1.26 12.00
C TYR A 462 9.60 0.77 11.02
N ALA A 463 9.43 -0.44 10.47
CA ALA A 463 10.39 -1.03 9.55
C ALA A 463 10.51 -0.22 8.24
N GLY A 464 9.38 0.21 7.68
CA GLY A 464 9.36 0.99 6.44
C GLY A 464 10.02 2.36 6.59
N MET A 465 9.88 3.01 7.75
CA MET A 465 10.49 4.31 8.02
C MET A 465 12.01 4.21 8.24
N GLN A 466 12.50 3.09 8.78
CA GLN A 466 13.91 2.86 9.06
C GLN A 466 14.75 2.69 7.79
N ASP A 467 14.18 2.03 6.78
CA ASP A 467 14.85 1.67 5.53
C ASP A 467 14.83 2.80 4.48
#